data_AF-Q3SQV5-F1
#
_entry.id   AF-Q3SQV5-F1
#
_cell.length_a   1.000
_cell.length_b   1.000
_cell.length_c   1.000
_cell.angle_alpha   90.00
_cell.angle_beta   90.00
_cell.angle_gamma   90.00
#
_symmetry.space_group_name_H-M   'P 1'
#
loop_
_entity.id
_entity.type
_entity.pdbx_description
1 polymer ?
#
loop_
_entity_poly.entity_id
_entity_poly.type
_entity_poly.pdbx_seq_one_letter_code
_entity_poly.pdbx_strand_id
1 'polypeptide(L)'
;MSSPKSKTALERLGRDLRAARLSRRVAVADLAVRAGTSASTVARLEKGDPGVGIGTLADVLVALGLIERLADLVDIRKDDLGLALTSERVPQRGRSFATTLRKQERQNDKPKRNEPDTVDPDGVAF
;
A
#
# COMPACT_ATOMS: atom_id res chain seq x y z
N MET A 1 -8.48 -6.49 27.42
CA MET A 1 -9.23 -7.60 26.78
C MET A 1 -9.40 -7.27 25.31
N SER A 2 -9.18 -8.23 24.39
CA SER A 2 -9.35 -8.01 22.94
C SER A 2 -10.81 -7.73 22.59
N SER A 3 -11.06 -6.90 21.57
CA SER A 3 -12.42 -6.60 21.10
C SER A 3 -13.12 -7.90 20.66
N PRO A 4 -14.44 -8.08 20.94
CA PRO A 4 -15.19 -9.24 20.48
C PRO A 4 -15.07 -9.47 18.97
N LYS A 5 -15.04 -8.39 18.17
CA LYS A 5 -14.86 -8.46 16.72
C LYS A 5 -13.50 -9.03 16.32
N SER A 6 -12.44 -8.62 17.02
CA SER A 6 -11.08 -9.12 16.79
C SER A 6 -10.98 -10.62 17.08
N LYS A 7 -11.59 -11.08 18.18
CA LYS A 7 -11.63 -12.51 18.52
C LYS A 7 -12.30 -13.33 17.42
N THR A 8 -13.50 -12.94 16.98
CA THR A 8 -14.23 -13.65 15.91
C THR A 8 -13.46 -13.66 14.60
N ALA A 9 -12.77 -12.57 14.26
CA ALA A 9 -11.92 -12.49 13.07
C ALA A 9 -10.74 -13.46 13.14
N LEU A 10 -10.08 -13.57 14.30
CA LEU A 10 -8.98 -14.51 14.51
C LEU A 10 -9.46 -15.98 14.48
N GLU A 11 -10.61 -16.29 15.09
CA GLU A 11 -11.20 -17.64 15.01
C GLU A 11 -11.55 -18.03 13.58
N ARG A 12 -12.02 -17.08 12.76
CA ARG A 12 -12.24 -17.29 11.33
C ARG A 12 -10.93 -17.54 10.60
N LEU A 13 -9.91 -16.71 10.82
CA LEU A 13 -8.58 -16.89 10.24
C LEU A 13 -8.00 -18.28 10.55
N GLY A 14 -8.09 -18.71 11.82
CA GLY A 14 -7.63 -20.03 12.24
C GLY A 14 -8.37 -21.18 11.54
N ARG A 15 -9.70 -21.07 11.39
CA ARG A 15 -10.50 -22.06 10.63
C ARG A 15 -10.09 -22.11 9.16
N ASP A 16 -9.86 -20.96 8.54
CA ASP A 16 -9.45 -20.87 7.13
C ASP A 16 -8.05 -21.46 6.92
N LEU A 17 -7.12 -21.25 7.85
CA LEU A 17 -5.79 -21.90 7.85
C LEU A 17 -5.90 -23.42 7.98
N ARG A 18 -6.74 -23.91 8.88
CA ARG A 18 -7.00 -25.35 9.04
C ARG A 18 -7.59 -25.95 7.77
N ALA A 19 -8.58 -25.28 7.16
CA ALA A 19 -9.17 -25.70 5.90
C ALA A 19 -8.12 -25.75 4.78
N ALA A 20 -7.26 -24.72 4.68
CA ALA A 20 -6.16 -24.65 3.73
C ALA A 20 -5.13 -25.77 3.94
N ARG A 21 -4.80 -26.12 5.18
CA ARG A 21 -3.91 -27.26 5.47
C ARG A 21 -4.55 -28.59 5.06
N LEU A 22 -5.81 -28.82 5.44
CA LEU A 22 -6.51 -30.07 5.16
C LEU A 22 -6.77 -30.28 3.68
N SER A 23 -7.10 -29.22 2.92
CA SER A 23 -7.27 -29.32 1.46
C SER A 23 -5.99 -29.73 0.73
N ARG A 24 -4.82 -29.44 1.32
CA ARG A 24 -3.49 -29.87 0.84
C ARG A 24 -3.04 -31.23 1.40
N ARG A 25 -3.86 -31.90 2.21
CA ARG A 25 -3.54 -33.19 2.87
C ARG A 25 -2.26 -33.14 3.72
N VAL A 26 -1.98 -32.00 4.35
CA VAL A 26 -0.79 -31.82 5.20
C VAL A 26 -1.14 -32.08 6.67
N ALA A 27 -0.36 -32.93 7.35
CA ALA A 27 -0.52 -33.13 8.78
C ALA A 27 -0.05 -31.91 9.57
N VAL A 28 -0.60 -31.70 10.78
CA VAL A 28 -0.17 -30.57 11.65
C VAL A 28 1.33 -30.65 11.95
N ALA A 29 1.84 -31.85 12.21
CA ALA A 29 3.27 -32.07 12.47
C ALA A 29 4.13 -31.68 11.27
N ASP A 30 3.76 -32.10 10.05
CA ASP A 30 4.50 -31.76 8.83
C ASP A 30 4.49 -30.25 8.55
N LEU A 31 3.34 -29.60 8.76
CA LEU A 31 3.25 -28.15 8.60
C LEU A 31 4.15 -27.44 9.60
N ALA A 32 4.18 -27.90 10.85
CA ALA A 32 5.01 -27.33 11.90
C ALA A 32 6.51 -27.42 11.55
N VAL A 33 6.97 -28.57 11.05
CA VAL A 33 8.36 -28.76 10.59
C VAL A 33 8.67 -27.80 9.44
N ARG A 34 7.80 -27.69 8.44
CA ARG A 34 7.99 -26.80 7.28
C ARG A 34 8.00 -25.31 7.67
N ALA A 35 7.23 -24.94 8.69
CA ALA A 35 7.14 -23.58 9.20
C ALA A 35 8.17 -23.29 10.33
N GLY A 36 9.07 -24.22 10.63
CA GLY A 36 10.10 -24.02 11.67
C GLY A 36 9.54 -23.83 13.08
N THR A 37 8.39 -24.42 13.41
CA THR A 37 7.68 -24.24 14.68
C THR A 37 7.19 -25.57 15.28
N SER A 38 6.52 -25.52 16.43
CA SER A 38 5.94 -26.69 17.08
C SER A 38 4.51 -26.99 16.60
N ALA A 39 4.13 -28.28 16.60
CA ALA A 39 2.75 -28.69 16.28
C ALA A 39 1.71 -28.03 17.20
N SER A 40 2.06 -27.77 18.46
CA SER A 40 1.21 -27.05 19.41
C SER A 40 0.98 -25.59 18.99
N THR A 41 1.98 -24.93 18.40
CA THR A 41 1.84 -23.55 17.92
C THR A 41 0.98 -23.48 16.67
N VAL A 42 1.15 -24.42 15.72
CA VAL A 42 0.24 -24.56 14.57
C VAL A 42 -1.20 -24.81 15.04
N ALA A 43 -1.40 -25.71 16.01
CA ALA A 43 -2.74 -25.98 16.54
C ALA A 43 -3.38 -24.77 17.25
N ARG A 44 -2.59 -23.94 17.94
CA ARG A 44 -3.07 -22.67 18.52
C ARG A 44 -3.43 -21.65 17.44
N LEU A 45 -2.62 -21.56 16.39
CA LEU A 45 -2.89 -20.69 15.25
C LEU A 45 -4.20 -21.08 14.54
N GLU A 46 -4.44 -22.38 14.33
CA GLU A 46 -5.70 -22.90 13.76
C GLU A 46 -6.93 -22.65 14.64
N LYS A 47 -6.73 -22.40 15.93
CA LYS A 47 -7.80 -22.00 16.86
C LYS A 47 -8.01 -20.49 16.91
N GLY A 48 -7.17 -19.70 16.23
CA GLY A 48 -7.24 -18.23 16.27
C GLY A 48 -6.67 -17.64 17.56
N ASP A 49 -5.69 -18.29 18.19
CA ASP A 49 -5.05 -17.76 19.40
C ASP A 49 -4.28 -16.45 19.11
N PRO A 50 -4.67 -15.31 19.73
CA PRO A 50 -3.98 -14.03 19.54
C PRO A 50 -2.56 -14.01 20.11
N GLY A 51 -2.18 -14.98 20.95
CA GLY A 51 -0.84 -15.10 21.52
C GLY A 51 0.19 -15.71 20.55
N VAL A 52 -0.22 -16.15 19.36
CA VAL A 52 0.73 -16.61 18.33
C VAL A 52 1.27 -15.42 17.57
N GLY A 53 2.60 -15.30 17.51
CA GLY A 53 3.27 -14.18 16.85
C GLY A 53 3.00 -14.14 15.34
N ILE A 54 2.91 -12.93 14.79
CA ILE A 54 2.64 -12.72 13.35
C ILE A 54 3.72 -13.33 12.44
N GLY A 55 4.98 -13.41 12.92
CA GLY A 55 6.06 -14.10 12.20
C GLY A 55 5.74 -15.58 11.96
N THR A 56 5.27 -16.28 12.99
CA THR A 56 4.89 -17.70 12.85
C THR A 56 3.69 -17.89 11.93
N LEU A 57 2.73 -16.96 11.94
CA LEU A 57 1.65 -16.95 10.95
C LEU A 57 2.22 -16.80 9.53
N ALA A 58 3.19 -15.90 9.32
CA ALA A 58 3.83 -15.72 8.02
C ALA A 58 4.56 -16.99 7.57
N ASP A 59 5.34 -17.64 8.44
CA ASP A 59 6.04 -18.89 8.13
C ASP A 59 5.07 -20.03 7.76
N VAL A 60 3.95 -20.13 8.47
CA VAL A 60 2.86 -21.07 8.13
C VAL A 60 2.26 -20.76 6.76
N LEU A 61 2.02 -19.49 6.44
CA LEU A 61 1.52 -19.09 5.13
C LEU A 61 2.53 -19.38 4.03
N VAL A 62 3.83 -19.19 4.26
CA VAL A 62 4.90 -19.61 3.32
C VAL A 62 4.84 -21.12 3.09
N ALA A 63 4.77 -21.92 4.15
CA ALA A 63 4.69 -23.38 4.06
C ALA A 63 3.41 -23.88 3.33
N LEU A 64 2.33 -23.08 3.33
CA LEU A 64 1.09 -23.36 2.60
C LEU A 64 1.07 -22.75 1.18
N GLY A 65 2.06 -21.95 0.80
CA GLY A 65 2.09 -21.22 -0.47
C GLY A 65 1.03 -20.11 -0.57
N LEU A 66 0.77 -19.42 0.55
CA LEU A 66 -0.27 -18.39 0.71
C LEU A 66 0.27 -17.03 1.17
N ILE A 67 1.59 -16.79 1.08
CA ILE A 67 2.23 -15.57 1.58
C ILE A 67 1.65 -14.28 0.98
N GLU A 68 1.25 -14.30 -0.29
CA GLU A 68 0.63 -13.15 -0.97
C GLU A 68 -0.62 -12.65 -0.27
N ARG A 69 -1.37 -13.53 0.43
CA ARG A 69 -2.55 -13.12 1.20
C ARG A 69 -2.21 -12.22 2.37
N LEU A 70 -1.00 -12.35 2.93
CA LEU A 70 -0.53 -11.49 4.01
C LEU A 70 -0.13 -10.11 3.45
N ALA A 71 0.52 -10.07 2.28
CA ALA A 71 0.85 -8.83 1.59
C ALA A 71 -0.41 -8.05 1.19
N ASP A 72 -1.46 -8.77 0.79
CA ASP A 72 -2.75 -8.20 0.38
C ASP A 72 -3.64 -7.72 1.54
N LEU A 73 -3.29 -8.00 2.80
CA LEU A 73 -4.18 -7.80 3.95
C LEU A 73 -4.64 -6.34 4.13
N VAL A 74 -3.76 -5.39 3.80
CA VAL A 74 -4.03 -3.94 3.86
C VAL A 74 -3.52 -3.26 2.58
N ASP A 75 -3.77 -3.89 1.43
CA ASP A 75 -3.44 -3.27 0.14
C ASP A 75 -4.30 -2.03 -0.10
N ILE A 76 -3.65 -0.86 -0.17
CA ILE A 76 -4.29 0.45 -0.38
C ILE A 76 -5.15 0.46 -1.65
N ARG A 77 -4.79 -0.31 -2.67
CA ARG A 77 -5.55 -0.40 -3.93
C ARG A 77 -6.91 -1.08 -3.75
N LYS A 78 -7.12 -1.75 -2.62
CA LYS A 78 -8.36 -2.45 -2.24
C LYS A 78 -9.08 -1.74 -1.07
N ASP A 79 -8.57 -0.60 -0.60
CA ASP A 79 -9.18 0.21 0.45
C ASP A 79 -10.10 1.27 -0.15
N ASP A 80 -11.38 0.93 -0.33
CA ASP A 80 -12.40 1.81 -0.91
C ASP A 80 -12.49 3.17 -0.19
N LEU A 81 -12.37 3.17 1.14
CA LEU A 81 -12.42 4.41 1.93
C LEU A 81 -11.16 5.26 1.68
N GLY A 82 -9.99 4.64 1.72
CA GLY A 82 -8.73 5.32 1.39
C GLY A 82 -8.72 5.91 -0.02
N LEU A 83 -9.27 5.16 -1.00
CA LEU A 83 -9.44 5.62 -2.37
C LEU A 83 -10.41 6.80 -2.45
N ALA A 84 -11.56 6.74 -1.76
CA ALA A 84 -12.53 7.83 -1.72
C ALA A 84 -11.93 9.12 -1.14
N LEU A 85 -11.21 9.03 -0.02
CA LEU A 85 -10.53 10.18 0.60
C LEU A 85 -9.43 10.77 -0.30
N THR A 86 -8.75 9.94 -1.08
CA THR A 86 -7.73 10.40 -2.04
C THR A 86 -8.37 11.07 -3.27
N SER A 87 -9.57 10.63 -3.65
CA SER A 87 -10.35 11.12 -4.80
C SER A 87 -10.95 12.50 -4.58
N GLU A 88 -11.02 13.01 -3.34
CA GLU A 88 -11.50 14.37 -3.05
C GLU A 88 -10.65 15.47 -3.70
N ARG A 89 -9.47 15.15 -4.22
CA ARG A 89 -8.62 16.09 -4.98
C ARG A 89 -8.93 16.13 -6.48
N VAL A 90 -9.91 15.36 -6.96
CA VAL A 90 -10.33 15.44 -8.36
C VAL A 90 -10.97 16.82 -8.61
N PRO A 91 -10.44 17.61 -9.55
CA PRO A 91 -10.98 18.95 -9.82
C PRO A 91 -12.43 18.85 -10.31
N GLN A 92 -13.34 19.60 -9.69
CA GLN A 92 -14.77 19.62 -10.04
C GLN A 92 -15.07 20.11 -11.47
N ARG A 93 -14.07 20.69 -12.15
CA ARG A 93 -14.18 21.12 -13.55
C ARG A 93 -12.95 20.70 -14.33
N GLY A 94 -13.18 20.00 -15.44
CA GLY A 94 -12.16 19.74 -16.45
C GLY A 94 -11.66 21.06 -17.06
N ARG A 95 -10.34 21.22 -17.19
CA ARG A 95 -9.76 22.34 -17.94
C ARG A 95 -9.90 22.05 -19.43
N SER A 96 -10.35 23.03 -20.21
CA SER A 96 -10.44 22.86 -21.66
C SER A 96 -9.06 22.88 -22.29
N PHE A 97 -8.76 21.92 -23.15
CA PHE A 97 -7.50 21.87 -23.92
C PHE A 97 -7.25 23.16 -24.72
N ALA A 98 -8.33 23.82 -25.17
CA ALA A 98 -8.28 25.08 -25.91
C ALA A 98 -7.71 26.25 -25.08
N THR A 99 -7.89 26.27 -23.75
CA THR A 99 -7.36 27.36 -22.91
C THR A 99 -5.88 27.18 -22.57
N THR A 100 -5.37 25.94 -22.50
CA THR A 100 -3.94 25.66 -22.34
C THR A 100 -3.13 25.97 -23.60
N LEU A 101 -3.65 25.60 -24.78
CA LEU A 101 -2.99 25.92 -26.07
C LEU A 101 -2.85 27.44 -26.27
N ARG A 102 -3.91 28.22 -26.02
CA ARG A 102 -3.88 29.69 -26.12
C ARG A 102 -2.89 30.34 -25.15
N LYS A 103 -2.62 29.72 -24.00
CA LYS A 103 -1.64 30.21 -23.03
C LYS A 103 -0.20 29.92 -23.47
N GLN A 104 0.03 28.77 -24.12
CA GLN A 104 1.32 28.43 -24.74
C GLN A 104 1.65 29.36 -25.92
N GLU A 105 0.69 29.62 -26.81
CA GLU A 105 0.88 30.55 -27.94
C GLU A 105 1.24 31.96 -27.45
N ARG A 106 0.55 32.48 -26.42
CA ARG A 106 0.85 33.77 -25.80
C ARG A 106 2.18 33.82 -25.03
N GLN A 107 2.72 32.68 -24.59
CA GLN A 107 4.03 32.61 -23.95
C GLN A 107 5.18 32.56 -24.98
N ASN A 108 4.95 31.93 -26.12
CA ASN A 108 5.90 31.94 -27.24
C ASN A 108 5.98 33.32 -27.92
N ASP A 109 4.90 34.10 -27.89
CA ASP A 109 4.81 35.42 -28.50
C ASP A 109 5.27 36.57 -27.58
N LYS A 110 5.78 36.25 -26.37
CA LYS A 110 6.40 37.27 -25.51
C LYS A 110 7.78 37.63 -26.08
N PRO A 111 8.06 38.90 -26.41
CA PRO A 111 9.35 39.29 -26.93
C PRO A 111 10.43 39.07 -25.87
N LYS A 112 11.53 38.41 -26.24
CA LYS A 112 12.77 38.39 -25.45
C LYS A 112 13.18 39.85 -25.25
N ARG A 113 13.03 40.37 -24.03
CA ARG A 113 13.63 41.66 -23.65
C ARG A 113 15.14 41.45 -23.77
N ASN A 114 15.72 41.99 -24.84
CA ASN A 114 17.16 42.11 -24.99
C ASN A 114 17.70 43.04 -23.89
N GLU A 115 18.84 42.61 -23.37
CA GLU A 115 19.93 43.29 -22.66
C GLU A 115 19.62 44.52 -21.79
N PRO A 116 20.07 44.52 -20.51
CA PRO A 116 20.06 45.72 -19.72
C PRO A 116 21.03 46.75 -20.34
N ASP A 117 20.47 47.90 -20.67
CA ASP A 117 21.14 49.14 -21.03
C ASP A 117 22.26 49.41 -20.00
N THR A 118 23.51 49.22 -20.42
CA THR A 118 24.67 49.56 -19.60
C THR A 118 24.78 51.07 -19.64
N VAL A 119 24.17 51.73 -18.65
CA VAL A 119 24.42 53.14 -18.38
C VAL A 119 25.85 53.23 -17.86
N ASP A 120 26.71 53.87 -18.63
CA ASP A 120 28.06 54.24 -18.22
C ASP A 120 28.02 55.69 -17.71
N PRO A 121 28.02 55.93 -16.39
CA PRO A 121 28.27 57.26 -15.85
C PRO A 121 29.77 57.39 -15.55
N ASP A 122 30.31 58.58 -15.85
CA ASP A 122 31.67 59.06 -15.56
C ASP A 122 32.67 58.90 -16.73
N GLY A 123 33.36 59.93 -17.21
CA GLY A 123 33.44 61.31 -16.75
C GLY A 123 34.42 62.15 -17.57
N VAL A 124 34.15 63.47 -17.51
CA VAL A 124 35.05 64.63 -17.54
C VAL A 124 35.95 64.88 -18.77
N ALA A 125 35.67 66.01 -19.42
CA ALA A 125 36.65 66.81 -20.14
C ALA A 125 37.52 67.58 -19.13
N PHE A 126 38.84 67.37 -19.18
CA PHE A 126 39.95 68.35 -19.13
C PHE A 126 41.28 67.60 -19.04
#